data_AF-A0A1E4KGJ8-F1
#
_entry.id   AF-A0A1E4KGJ8-F1
#
_cell.length_a   1.000
_cell.length_b   1.000
_cell.length_c   1.000
_cell.angle_alpha   90.00
_cell.angle_beta   90.00
_cell.angle_gamma   90.00
#
_symmetry.space_group_name_H-M   'P 1'
#
loop_
_entity.id
_entity.type
_entity.pdbx_description
1 polymer ?
#
loop_
_entity_poly.entity_id
_entity_poly.type
_entity_poly.pdbx_seq_one_letter_code
_entity_poly.pdbx_strand_id
1 'polypeptide(L)' 'MNVKIVATKSCSHCLNLQHELNELGIPFEVLFVEEHPDVVVTHSIRHSPNLLVNDEIIFRGQPTPIELRQFFNRV' A
#
# COMPACT_ATOMS: atom_id res chain seq x y z
N MET A 1 5.27 9.31 -9.27
CA MET A 1 4.81 9.06 -7.89
C MET A 1 5.37 7.73 -7.44
N ASN A 2 5.93 7.63 -6.23
CA ASN A 2 6.48 6.38 -5.71
C ASN A 2 5.44 5.70 -4.81
N VAL A 3 4.72 4.72 -5.33
CA VAL A 3 3.64 4.03 -4.61
C VAL A 3 4.13 2.66 -4.17
N LYS A 4 3.98 2.35 -2.88
CA LYS A 4 4.40 1.06 -2.32
C LYS A 4 3.30 0.47 -1.47
N ILE A 5 3.04 -0.82 -1.62
CA ILE A 5 2.22 -1.60 -0.70
C ILE A 5 3.16 -2.29 0.28
N VAL A 6 2.94 -2.11 1.58
CA VAL A 6 3.66 -2.86 2.62
C VAL A 6 2.72 -3.89 3.21
N ALA A 7 3.07 -5.18 3.07
CA ALA A 7 2.23 -6.28 3.50
C ALA A 7 3.04 -7.50 3.94
N THR A 8 2.37 -8.49 4.55
CA THR A 8 2.93 -9.83 4.70
C THR A 8 2.69 -10.64 3.42
N LYS A 9 3.52 -11.66 3.16
CA LYS A 9 3.35 -12.58 2.01
C LYS A 9 2.01 -13.33 2.03
N SER A 10 1.43 -13.53 3.23
CA SER A 10 0.13 -14.20 3.43
C SER A 10 -1.07 -13.25 3.45
N CYS A 11 -0.89 -11.95 3.19
CA CYS A 11 -1.97 -10.97 3.28
C CYS A 11 -2.94 -11.06 2.10
N SER A 12 -4.13 -11.63 2.31
CA SER A 12 -5.19 -11.69 1.29
C SER A 12 -5.66 -10.31 0.82
N HIS A 13 -5.74 -9.33 1.72
CA HIS A 13 -6.12 -7.96 1.39
C HIS A 13 -5.09 -7.22 0.51
N CYS A 14 -3.82 -7.66 0.52
CA CYS A 14 -2.79 -7.11 -0.36
C CYS A 14 -3.11 -7.40 -1.83
N LEU A 15 -3.64 -8.58 -2.15
CA LEU A 15 -4.04 -8.93 -3.52
C LEU A 15 -5.14 -7.99 -4.03
N ASN A 16 -6.15 -7.73 -3.21
CA ASN A 16 -7.22 -6.80 -3.57
C ASN A 16 -6.69 -5.39 -3.84
N LEU A 17 -5.84 -4.87 -2.95
CA LEU A 17 -5.24 -3.54 -3.13
C LEU A 17 -4.39 -3.44 -4.41
N GLN A 18 -3.65 -4.49 -4.76
CA GLN A 18 -2.91 -4.55 -6.03
C GLN A 18 -3.86 -4.49 -7.23
N HIS A 19 -4.97 -5.23 -7.19
CA HIS A 19 -5.98 -5.18 -8.25
C HIS A 19 -6.55 -3.78 -8.43
N GLU A 20 -6.95 -3.12 -7.34
CA GLU A 20 -7.49 -1.75 -7.40
C GLU A 20 -6.49 -0.76 -7.99
N LEU A 21 -5.22 -0.80 -7.56
CA LEU A 21 -4.19 0.09 -8.12
C LEU A 21 -3.91 -0.19 -9.60
N ASN A 22 -3.92 -1.47 -10.01
CA ASN A 22 -3.79 -1.85 -11.41
C ASN A 22 -4.96 -1.33 -12.26
N GLU A 23 -6.20 -1.44 -11.77
CA GLU A 23 -7.38 -0.90 -12.46
C GLU A 23 -7.34 0.64 -12.59
N LEU A 24 -6.68 1.31 -11.65
CA LEU A 24 -6.42 2.75 -11.71
C LEU A 24 -5.21 3.12 -12.58
N GLY A 25 -4.47 2.14 -13.11
CA GLY A 25 -3.25 2.36 -13.88
C GLY A 25 -2.11 2.97 -13.06
N ILE A 26 -2.13 2.78 -11.74
CA ILE A 26 -1.11 3.32 -10.84
C ILE A 26 0.02 2.29 -10.71
N PRO A 27 1.26 2.61 -11.13
CA PRO A 27 2.40 1.73 -10.92
C PRO A 27 2.75 1.68 -9.44
N PHE A 28 3.01 0.49 -8.90
CA PHE A 28 3.37 0.29 -7.50
C PHE A 28 4.42 -0.82 -7.33
N GLU A 29 5.11 -0.80 -6.19
CA GLU A 29 5.95 -1.89 -5.69
C GLU A 29 5.28 -2.56 -4.48
N VAL A 30 5.52 -3.85 -4.27
CA VAL A 30 5.10 -4.56 -3.06
C VAL A 30 6.33 -4.85 -2.21
N LEU A 31 6.36 -4.31 -1.00
CA LEU A 31 7.38 -4.61 0.00
C LEU A 31 6.82 -5.60 1.01
N PHE A 32 7.37 -6.81 1.01
CA PHE A 32 7.02 -7.80 2.00
C PHE A 32 7.79 -7.55 3.30
N VAL A 33 7.07 -7.44 4.41
CA VAL A 33 7.68 -7.16 5.73
C VAL A 33 8.63 -8.27 6.19
N GLU A 34 8.45 -9.48 5.67
CA GLU A 34 9.36 -10.61 5.90
C GLU A 34 10.75 -10.41 5.27
N GLU A 35 10.83 -9.57 4.23
CA GLU A 35 12.08 -9.25 3.51
C GLU A 35 12.60 -7.85 3.88
N HIS A 36 11.69 -6.96 4.29
CA HIS A 36 11.95 -5.56 4.66
C HIS A 36 11.43 -5.24 6.07
N PRO A 37 11.98 -5.84 7.13
CA PRO A 37 11.51 -5.61 8.50
C PRO A 37 11.79 -4.17 9.00
N ASP A 38 12.75 -3.47 8.40
CA ASP A 38 13.11 -2.07 8.68
C ASP A 38 11.97 -1.10 8.38
N VAL A 39 11.18 -1.37 7.34
CA VAL A 39 9.98 -0.59 6.97
C VAL A 39 8.92 -0.65 8.07
N VAL A 40 8.81 -1.79 8.77
CA VAL A 40 7.84 -1.95 9.88
C VAL A 40 8.20 -1.02 11.02
N VAL A 41 9.48 -0.97 11.38
CA VAL A 41 9.99 -0.13 12.47
C VAL A 41 9.88 1.34 12.11
N THR A 42 10.37 1.71 10.93
CA THR A 42 10.40 3.10 10.43
C THR A 42 9.02 3.75 10.44
N HIS A 43 8.00 3.02 10.01
CA HIS A 43 6.64 3.56 9.89
C HIS A 43 5.68 3.12 11.00
N SER A 44 6.19 2.42 12.03
CA SER A 44 5.39 1.87 13.13
C SER A 44 4.18 1.07 12.62
N ILE A 45 4.43 0.16 11.68
CA ILE A 45 3.38 -0.67 11.08
C ILE A 45 3.01 -1.80 12.05
N ARG A 46 1.71 -2.01 12.25
CA ARG A 46 1.18 -3.05 13.14
C ARG A 46 0.26 -4.05 12.46
N HIS A 47 -0.23 -3.71 11.26
CA HIS A 47 -1.18 -4.50 10.48
C HIS A 47 -0.86 -4.34 8.99
N SER A 48 -1.25 -5.32 8.17
CA SER A 48 -1.12 -5.30 6.71
C SER A 48 -2.48 -5.24 6.02
N PRO A 49 -2.60 -4.65 4.82
CA PRO A 49 -1.56 -3.90 4.10
C PRO A 49 -1.48 -2.44 4.58
N ASN A 50 -0.46 -1.71 4.15
CA ASN A 50 -0.41 -0.25 4.20
C ASN A 50 -0.04 0.27 2.82
N LEU A 51 -0.54 1.46 2.45
CA LEU A 51 -0.17 2.14 1.22
C LEU A 51 0.73 3.33 1.56
N LEU A 52 1.94 3.32 1.01
CA LEU A 52 2.88 4.42 1.09
C LEU A 52 2.91 5.15 -0.24
N VAL A 53 2.96 6.47 -0.18
CA VAL A 53 3.15 7.34 -1.35
C VAL A 53 4.27 8.31 -1.05
N ASN A 54 5.33 8.27 -1.84
CA ASN A 54 6.56 9.05 -1.61
C ASN A 54 7.09 8.86 -0.18
N ASP A 55 7.13 7.60 0.28
CA ASP A 55 7.61 7.17 1.60
C ASP A 55 6.76 7.66 2.80
N GLU A 56 5.58 8.23 2.57
CA GLU A 56 4.61 8.56 3.61
C GLU A 56 3.46 7.55 3.65
N ILE A 57 3.05 7.11 4.84
CA ILE A 57 1.83 6.28 4.99
C ILE A 57 0.61 7.14 4.71
N ILE A 58 -0.11 6.82 3.63
CA ILE A 58 -1.38 7.44 3.28
C ILE A 58 -2.56 6.61 3.82
N PHE A 59 -2.48 5.28 3.70
CA PHE A 59 -3.52 4.38 4.19
C PHE A 59 -2.95 3.28 5.08
N ARG A 60 -3.60 3.07 6.22
CA ARG A 60 -3.36 1.94 7.12
C ARG A 60 -4.53 0.95 6.99
N GLY A 61 -4.30 -0.17 6.31
CA GLY A 61 -5.33 -1.13 5.92
C GLY A 61 -5.68 -1.07 4.43
N GLN A 62 -6.79 -1.70 4.06
CA GLN A 62 -7.30 -1.71 2.69
C GLN A 62 -8.26 -0.52 2.48
N PRO A 63 -7.88 0.53 1.73
CA PRO A 63 -8.80 1.60 1.36
C PRO A 63 -9.87 1.11 0.38
N THR A 64 -10.99 1.83 0.34
CA THR A 64 -12.04 1.60 -0.66
C THR A 64 -11.62 2.11 -2.05
N PRO A 65 -12.23 1.59 -3.13
CA PRO A 65 -11.95 2.08 -4.49
C PRO A 65 -12.22 3.59 -4.65
N ILE A 66 -13.21 4.12 -3.94
CA ILE A 66 -13.57 5.55 -3.97
C ILE A 66 -12.47 6.38 -3.31
N GLU A 67 -11.96 5.97 -2.15
CA GLU A 67 -10.88 6.66 -1.45
C GLU A 67 -9.59 6.68 -2.29
N LEU A 68 -9.26 5.56 -2.94
CA LEU A 68 -8.13 5.47 -3.86
C LEU A 68 -8.28 6.46 -5.02
N ARG A 69 -9.43 6.45 -5.72
CA ARG A 69 -9.71 7.38 -6.83
C ARG A 69 -9.63 8.84 -6.37
N GLN A 70 -10.22 9.17 -5.23
CA GLN A 70 -10.20 10.52 -4.69
C GLN A 70 -8.79 10.97 -4.33
N PHE A 71 -7.97 10.08 -3.78
CA PHE A 71 -6.58 10.38 -3.48
C PHE A 71 -5.79 10.62 -4.77
N PHE A 72 -5.74 9.64 -5.68
CA PHE A 72 -4.90 9.71 -6.88
C PHE A 72 -5.36 10.74 -7.92
N ASN A 73 -6.64 11.13 -7.96
CA ASN A 73 -7.11 12.20 -8.83
C ASN A 73 -6.73 13.62 -8.34
N ARG A 74 -6.26 13.77 -7.09
CA ARG A 74 -5.84 15.06 -6.52
C ARG A 74 -4.34 15.30 -6.63
N VAL A 75 -3.56 14.31 -7.06
CA VAL A 75 -2.08 14.34 -7.10
C VAL A 75 -1.57 14.58 -8.51
#